data_AF-A0A7S2A292-F1
#
_entry.id   AF-A0A7S2A292-F1
#
_cell.length_a   1.000
_cell.length_b   1.000
_cell.length_c   1.000
_cell.angle_alpha   90.00
_cell.angle_beta   90.00
_cell.angle_gamma   90.00
#
_symmetry.space_group_name_H-M   'P 1'
#
loop_
_entity.id
_entity.type
_entity.pdbx_description
1 polymer ?
#
loop_
_entity_poly.entity_id
_entity_poly.type
_entity_poly.pdbx_seq_one_letter_code
_entity_poly.pdbx_strand_id
1 'polypeptide(L)'
;EKPTVDFGDITFQTSFDLSDPEVQLWMLETAKAARKTANLHISPRTKTWIEVVEEETKKINITFPLEQSDFAGFVSLMMENSNFRRLYGGDIGTTGPGVGGEFVFTSLTFLQEVRGGDSREDLLKRWENFVNDLNSNAPAKAGHAVIYGNAFNEVYRKNAILSTTLSSWAISNGLCLLIILLFTRNVFLSIIVMFTVILMVICLMGFVLVGLSIEFGP
;
A
#
# COMPACT_ATOMS: atom_id res chain seq x y z
N GLU A 1 -15.23 0.89 -21.67
CA GLU A 1 -15.39 1.56 -20.37
C GLU A 1 -16.33 0.75 -19.49
N LYS A 2 -15.90 0.35 -18.30
CA LYS A 2 -16.74 -0.30 -17.28
C LYS A 2 -17.08 0.74 -16.20
N PRO A 3 -18.29 0.69 -15.61
CA PRO A 3 -18.83 1.80 -14.82
C PRO A 3 -18.19 1.89 -13.43
N THR A 4 -17.35 2.89 -13.20
CA THR A 4 -16.83 3.23 -11.87
C THR A 4 -17.95 3.75 -10.97
N VAL A 5 -18.06 3.22 -9.74
CA VAL A 5 -18.91 3.79 -8.69
C VAL A 5 -18.04 4.76 -7.87
N ASP A 6 -18.39 6.05 -7.92
CA ASP A 6 -17.64 7.14 -7.29
C ASP A 6 -18.26 7.49 -5.93
N PHE A 7 -17.51 7.24 -4.86
CA PHE A 7 -17.86 7.63 -3.49
C PHE A 7 -16.91 8.73 -2.97
N GLY A 8 -16.58 9.73 -3.79
CA GLY A 8 -15.77 10.87 -3.37
C GLY A 8 -14.32 10.44 -3.14
N ASP A 9 -13.54 10.44 -4.23
CA ASP A 9 -12.10 10.13 -4.31
C ASP A 9 -11.70 8.65 -4.15
N ILE A 10 -12.64 7.71 -3.97
CA ILE A 10 -12.34 6.26 -3.97
C ILE A 10 -12.97 5.61 -5.19
N THR A 11 -12.14 5.20 -6.15
CA THR A 11 -12.57 4.43 -7.32
C THR A 11 -12.44 2.93 -7.07
N PHE A 12 -13.56 2.22 -7.02
CA PHE A 12 -13.57 0.77 -6.88
C PHE A 12 -13.40 0.07 -8.22
N GLN A 13 -12.66 -1.04 -8.22
CA GLN A 13 -12.50 -1.86 -9.41
C GLN A 13 -13.75 -2.71 -9.63
N THR A 14 -14.50 -2.41 -10.70
CA THR A 14 -15.72 -3.16 -11.06
C THR A 14 -15.51 -4.65 -11.37
N SER A 15 -14.27 -5.07 -11.59
CA SER A 15 -13.94 -6.48 -11.81
C SER A 15 -13.77 -7.26 -10.51
N PHE A 16 -13.67 -6.58 -9.37
CA PHE A 16 -13.44 -7.22 -8.09
C PHE A 16 -14.66 -8.08 -7.69
N ASP A 17 -14.42 -9.36 -7.43
CA ASP A 17 -15.46 -10.31 -7.03
C ASP A 17 -14.89 -11.27 -5.97
N LEU A 18 -15.08 -10.90 -4.71
CA LEU A 18 -14.58 -11.67 -3.57
C LEU A 18 -15.22 -13.06 -3.45
N SER A 19 -16.44 -13.20 -3.95
CA SER A 19 -17.20 -14.45 -3.90
C SER A 19 -16.70 -15.48 -4.92
N ASP A 20 -15.87 -15.09 -5.88
CA ASP A 20 -15.33 -16.01 -6.88
C ASP A 20 -14.39 -17.05 -6.22
N PRO A 21 -14.61 -18.36 -6.43
CA PRO A 21 -13.76 -19.42 -5.87
C PRO A 21 -12.27 -19.30 -6.19
N GLU A 22 -11.92 -18.77 -7.38
CA GLU A 22 -10.53 -18.56 -7.81
C GLU A 22 -9.87 -17.46 -6.96
N VAL A 23 -10.61 -16.38 -6.67
CA VAL A 23 -10.15 -15.29 -5.80
C VAL A 23 -10.00 -15.78 -4.35
N GLN A 24 -10.95 -16.56 -3.85
CA GLN A 24 -10.88 -17.18 -2.53
C GLN A 24 -9.62 -18.06 -2.36
N LEU A 25 -9.34 -18.92 -3.34
CA LEU A 25 -8.16 -19.77 -3.36
C LEU A 25 -6.88 -18.94 -3.44
N TRP A 26 -6.82 -17.97 -4.36
CA TRP A 26 -5.66 -17.10 -4.52
C TRP A 26 -5.34 -16.33 -3.23
N MET A 27 -6.33 -15.80 -2.52
CA MET A 27 -6.10 -15.13 -1.22
C MET A 27 -5.54 -16.09 -0.16
N LEU A 28 -6.07 -17.31 -0.11
CA LEU A 28 -5.60 -18.32 0.83
C LEU A 28 -4.16 -18.75 0.51
N GLU A 29 -3.85 -18.94 -0.77
CA GLU A 29 -2.50 -19.22 -1.25
C GLU A 29 -1.56 -18.05 -0.95
N THR A 30 -2.03 -16.82 -1.11
CA THR A 30 -1.30 -15.60 -0.74
C THR A 30 -0.92 -15.60 0.73
N ALA A 31 -1.88 -15.87 1.62
CA ALA A 31 -1.61 -15.95 3.05
C ALA A 31 -0.59 -17.05 3.39
N LYS A 32 -0.73 -18.22 2.76
CA LYS A 32 0.20 -19.35 2.93
C LYS A 32 1.60 -19.03 2.35
N ALA A 33 1.66 -18.36 1.21
CA ALA A 33 2.91 -17.95 0.56
C ALA A 33 3.64 -16.92 1.42
N ALA A 34 2.94 -15.87 1.87
CA ALA A 34 3.49 -14.82 2.73
C ALA A 34 4.16 -15.41 3.99
N ARG A 35 3.54 -16.43 4.61
CA ARG A 35 4.11 -17.14 5.76
C ARG A 35 5.33 -18.00 5.44
N LYS A 36 5.40 -18.56 4.23
CA LYS A 36 6.56 -19.34 3.76
C LYS A 36 7.75 -18.45 3.40
N THR A 37 7.48 -17.20 3.02
CA THR A 37 8.54 -16.27 2.64
C THR A 37 9.33 -15.81 3.86
N ALA A 38 10.49 -16.43 4.07
CA ALA A 38 11.30 -16.23 5.27
C ALA A 38 11.72 -14.78 5.52
N ASN A 39 11.80 -13.94 4.47
CA ASN A 39 12.19 -12.54 4.56
C ASN A 39 11.09 -11.60 5.06
N LEU A 40 9.82 -12.05 5.11
CA LEU A 40 8.68 -11.26 5.60
C LEU A 40 8.46 -11.42 7.11
N HIS A 41 9.02 -12.45 7.74
CA HIS A 41 8.96 -12.66 9.21
C HIS A 41 7.55 -12.53 9.80
N ILE A 42 6.58 -13.22 9.18
CA ILE A 42 5.18 -13.18 9.62
C ILE A 42 4.99 -14.08 10.85
N SER A 43 4.36 -13.54 11.89
CA SER A 43 4.07 -14.30 13.10
C SER A 43 3.05 -15.41 12.83
N PRO A 44 3.31 -16.66 13.28
CA PRO A 44 2.37 -17.77 13.10
C PRO A 44 1.13 -17.67 14.02
N ARG A 45 1.13 -16.73 14.97
CA ARG A 45 0.08 -16.60 16.00
C ARG A 45 -1.21 -15.99 15.48
N THR A 46 -1.13 -15.15 14.46
CA THR A 46 -2.27 -14.44 13.87
C THR A 46 -2.65 -15.12 12.56
N LYS A 47 -3.93 -15.48 12.40
CA LYS A 47 -4.49 -15.97 11.13
C LYS A 47 -5.20 -14.83 10.41
N THR A 48 -5.17 -14.85 9.09
CA THR A 48 -6.01 -14.00 8.24
C THR A 48 -7.44 -14.51 8.26
N TRP A 49 -8.41 -13.66 7.91
CA TRP A 49 -9.81 -14.06 7.92
C TRP A 49 -10.10 -15.24 6.97
N ILE A 50 -9.43 -15.30 5.81
CA ILE A 50 -9.62 -16.38 4.82
C ILE A 50 -9.09 -17.73 5.32
N GLU A 51 -8.00 -17.75 6.10
CA GLU A 51 -7.50 -18.96 6.77
C GLU A 51 -8.49 -19.44 7.84
N VAL A 52 -9.13 -18.52 8.56
CA VAL A 52 -10.19 -18.86 9.54
C VAL A 52 -11.41 -19.42 8.82
N VAL A 53 -11.82 -18.83 7.70
CA VAL A 53 -12.92 -19.35 6.86
C VAL A 53 -12.61 -20.78 6.39
N GLU A 54 -11.41 -21.06 5.87
CA GLU A 54 -10.99 -22.41 5.47
C GLU A 54 -11.09 -23.41 6.65
N GLU A 55 -10.74 -23.00 7.87
CA GLU A 55 -10.81 -23.86 9.05
C GLU A 55 -12.25 -24.11 9.50
N GLU A 56 -13.11 -23.09 9.47
CA GLU A 56 -14.51 -23.24 9.83
C GLU A 56 -15.28 -24.10 8.82
N THR A 57 -15.03 -23.94 7.51
CA THR A 57 -15.67 -24.80 6.49
C THR A 57 -15.28 -26.27 6.67
N LYS A 58 -14.01 -26.55 6.99
CA LYS A 58 -13.53 -27.91 7.31
C LYS A 58 -14.22 -28.51 8.53
N LYS A 59 -14.48 -27.71 9.59
CA LYS A 59 -15.16 -28.19 10.80
C LYS A 59 -16.61 -28.63 10.52
N ILE A 60 -17.28 -27.95 9.61
CA ILE A 60 -18.65 -28.28 9.18
C ILE A 60 -18.70 -29.21 7.95
N ASN A 61 -17.55 -29.77 7.56
CA ASN A 61 -17.41 -30.71 6.45
C ASN A 61 -17.87 -30.14 5.09
N ILE A 62 -17.69 -28.83 4.88
CA ILE A 62 -17.88 -28.14 3.61
C ILE A 62 -16.52 -27.97 2.94
N THR A 63 -16.46 -28.24 1.63
CA THR A 63 -15.25 -28.05 0.83
C THR A 63 -14.97 -26.57 0.62
N PHE A 64 -13.71 -26.16 0.79
CA PHE A 64 -13.22 -24.84 0.40
C PHE A 64 -12.50 -24.93 -0.95
N PRO A 65 -12.66 -23.98 -1.88
CA PRO A 65 -13.41 -22.71 -1.78
C PRO A 65 -14.93 -22.91 -1.80
N LEU A 66 -15.65 -21.91 -1.29
CA LEU A 66 -17.11 -21.90 -1.29
C LEU A 66 -17.65 -21.51 -2.67
N GLU A 67 -18.81 -22.06 -3.05
CA GLU A 67 -19.51 -21.61 -4.24
C GLU A 67 -19.93 -20.13 -4.11
N GLN A 68 -19.99 -19.43 -5.24
CA GLN A 68 -20.21 -17.99 -5.28
C GLN A 68 -21.55 -17.58 -4.63
N SER A 69 -22.60 -18.39 -4.77
CA SER A 69 -23.92 -18.16 -4.16
C SER A 69 -23.90 -18.27 -2.64
N ASP A 70 -23.02 -19.12 -2.10
CA ASP A 70 -23.02 -19.51 -0.70
C ASP A 70 -22.05 -18.65 0.11
N PHE A 71 -21.04 -18.08 -0.54
CA PHE A 71 -19.99 -17.28 0.09
C PHE A 71 -20.55 -16.10 0.90
N ALA A 72 -21.43 -15.29 0.31
CA ALA A 72 -21.99 -14.13 0.99
C ALA A 72 -22.80 -14.51 2.25
N GLY A 73 -23.59 -15.59 2.17
CA GLY A 73 -24.34 -16.12 3.30
C GLY A 73 -23.41 -16.65 4.41
N PHE A 74 -22.36 -17.36 4.03
CA PHE A 74 -21.38 -17.89 4.97
C PHE A 74 -20.59 -16.78 5.68
N VAL A 75 -20.10 -15.78 4.95
CA VAL A 75 -19.40 -14.63 5.55
C VAL A 75 -20.33 -13.83 6.45
N SER A 76 -21.60 -13.68 6.08
CA SER A 76 -22.61 -13.03 6.94
C SER A 76 -22.77 -13.77 8.26
N LEU A 77 -22.91 -15.10 8.23
CA LEU A 77 -22.97 -15.95 9.42
C LEU A 77 -21.70 -15.83 10.27
N MET A 78 -20.52 -15.84 9.65
CA MET A 78 -19.25 -15.63 10.35
C MET A 78 -19.18 -14.27 11.01
N MET A 79 -19.69 -13.23 10.36
CA MET A 79 -19.76 -11.88 10.92
C MET A 79 -20.77 -11.77 12.06
N GLU A 80 -21.72 -12.69 12.25
CA GLU A 80 -22.53 -12.73 13.48
C GLU A 80 -21.72 -13.13 14.72
N ASN A 81 -20.62 -13.85 14.53
CA ASN A 81 -19.70 -14.16 15.62
C ASN A 81 -18.94 -12.89 16.06
N SER A 82 -19.21 -12.44 17.28
CA SER A 82 -18.60 -11.23 17.86
C SER A 82 -17.07 -11.22 17.84
N ASN A 83 -16.41 -12.37 18.00
CA ASN A 83 -14.95 -12.46 17.95
C ASN A 83 -14.44 -12.28 16.53
N PHE A 84 -15.08 -12.92 15.55
CA PHE A 84 -14.71 -12.79 14.15
C PHE A 84 -14.93 -11.36 13.66
N ARG A 85 -16.11 -10.78 13.93
CA ARG A 85 -16.43 -9.39 13.60
C ARG A 85 -15.44 -8.41 14.23
N ARG A 86 -15.06 -8.61 15.50
CA ARG A 86 -14.10 -7.71 16.17
C ARG A 86 -12.71 -7.76 15.54
N LEU A 87 -12.28 -8.94 15.09
CA LEU A 87 -10.93 -9.14 14.56
C LEU A 87 -10.82 -8.80 13.06
N TYR A 88 -11.86 -9.11 12.29
CA TYR A 88 -11.82 -9.09 10.82
C TYR A 88 -12.94 -8.25 10.19
N GLY A 89 -13.79 -7.61 10.98
CA GLY A 89 -14.90 -6.80 10.47
C GLY A 89 -14.45 -5.61 9.60
N GLY A 90 -13.21 -5.14 9.78
CA GLY A 90 -12.60 -4.13 8.92
C GLY A 90 -11.89 -4.69 7.68
N ASP A 91 -11.69 -6.01 7.61
CA ASP A 91 -10.97 -6.65 6.52
C ASP A 91 -11.85 -6.96 5.31
N ILE A 92 -13.18 -6.87 5.44
CA ILE A 92 -14.13 -7.14 4.37
C ILE A 92 -15.07 -5.95 4.26
N GLY A 93 -15.05 -5.27 3.12
CA GLY A 93 -15.91 -4.12 2.84
C GLY A 93 -17.01 -4.45 1.86
N THR A 94 -18.22 -3.99 2.15
CA THR A 94 -19.37 -4.07 1.23
C THR A 94 -20.02 -2.71 1.00
N THR A 95 -20.85 -2.59 -0.04
CA THR A 95 -21.57 -1.33 -0.36
C THR A 95 -22.68 -1.01 0.65
N GLY A 96 -23.23 -2.01 1.32
CA GLY A 96 -24.26 -1.87 2.35
C GLY A 96 -23.73 -2.04 3.77
N PRO A 97 -24.57 -1.81 4.79
CA PRO A 97 -24.17 -2.00 6.19
C PRO A 97 -23.84 -3.48 6.47
N GLY A 98 -22.71 -3.71 7.13
CA GLY A 98 -22.25 -5.06 7.52
C GLY A 98 -21.67 -5.83 6.34
N VAL A 99 -22.34 -6.93 5.96
CA VAL A 99 -22.01 -7.75 4.77
C VAL A 99 -23.09 -7.62 3.69
N GLY A 100 -23.98 -6.64 3.83
CA GLY A 100 -25.02 -6.38 2.85
C GLY A 100 -24.46 -5.71 1.60
N GLY A 101 -25.02 -6.05 0.44
CA GLY A 101 -24.62 -5.47 -0.85
C GLY A 101 -23.50 -6.24 -1.53
N GLU A 102 -22.78 -5.55 -2.40
CA GLU A 102 -21.66 -6.11 -3.16
C GLU A 102 -20.36 -5.95 -2.39
N PHE A 103 -19.43 -6.90 -2.54
CA PHE A 103 -18.09 -6.79 -1.97
C PHE A 103 -17.27 -5.75 -2.74
N VAL A 104 -16.68 -4.83 -2.01
CA VAL A 104 -16.02 -3.64 -2.56
C VAL A 104 -14.51 -3.72 -2.39
N PHE A 105 -14.06 -4.22 -1.24
CA PHE A 105 -12.65 -4.47 -0.96
C PHE A 105 -12.49 -5.62 0.02
N THR A 106 -11.27 -6.14 0.08
CA THR A 106 -10.82 -7.06 1.12
C THR A 106 -9.38 -6.74 1.51
N SER A 107 -9.00 -7.02 2.75
CA SER A 107 -7.61 -6.96 3.20
C SER A 107 -7.19 -8.23 3.93
N LEU A 108 -5.92 -8.59 3.74
CA LEU A 108 -5.28 -9.65 4.51
C LEU A 108 -4.32 -9.00 5.51
N THR A 109 -4.70 -9.04 6.78
CA THR A 109 -3.90 -8.44 7.86
C THR A 109 -2.87 -9.42 8.40
N PHE A 110 -1.59 -9.04 8.35
CA PHE A 110 -0.48 -9.84 8.85
C PHE A 110 0.23 -9.13 10.01
N LEU A 111 0.56 -9.88 11.06
CA LEU A 111 1.48 -9.42 12.11
C LEU A 111 2.91 -9.77 11.71
N GLN A 112 3.71 -8.74 11.41
CA GLN A 112 5.12 -8.89 11.08
C GLN A 112 5.99 -8.71 12.34
N GLU A 113 6.92 -9.63 12.55
CA GLU A 113 7.95 -9.53 13.59
C GLU A 113 9.17 -8.78 13.04
N VAL A 114 9.39 -7.56 13.51
CA VAL A 114 10.54 -6.74 13.11
C VAL A 114 11.78 -7.21 13.87
N ARG A 115 12.80 -7.68 13.13
CA ARG A 115 14.11 -8.01 13.71
C ARG A 115 14.89 -6.73 13.99
N GLY A 116 15.62 -6.71 15.12
CA GLY A 116 16.53 -5.62 15.44
C GLY A 116 17.59 -5.46 14.35
N GLY A 117 17.61 -4.30 13.68
CA GLY A 117 18.56 -3.96 12.63
C GLY A 117 17.97 -3.80 11.23
N ASP A 118 16.75 -4.29 10.96
CA ASP A 118 16.08 -4.04 9.67
C ASP A 118 15.52 -2.59 9.65
N SER A 119 15.82 -1.85 8.57
CA SER A 119 15.20 -0.53 8.33
C SER A 119 13.75 -0.71 7.87
N ARG A 120 12.88 0.28 8.13
CA ARG A 120 11.48 0.24 7.68
C ARG A 120 11.39 0.28 6.15
N GLU A 121 12.35 0.95 5.52
CA GLU A 121 12.52 1.08 4.08
C GLU A 121 12.83 -0.29 3.44
N ASP A 122 13.75 -1.06 4.03
CA ASP A 122 14.07 -2.40 3.53
C ASP A 122 12.89 -3.35 3.68
N LEU A 123 12.16 -3.26 4.80
CA LEU A 123 10.96 -4.05 5.03
C LEU A 123 9.86 -3.70 4.02
N LEU A 124 9.63 -2.41 3.77
CA LEU A 124 8.67 -1.96 2.77
C LEU A 124 9.03 -2.51 1.39
N LYS A 125 10.30 -2.43 0.99
CA LYS A 125 10.77 -2.94 -0.30
C LYS A 125 10.58 -4.45 -0.45
N ARG A 126 10.79 -5.22 0.63
CA ARG A 126 10.52 -6.68 0.63
C ARG A 126 9.03 -6.96 0.40
N TRP A 127 8.15 -6.21 1.07
CA TRP A 127 6.71 -6.31 0.85
C TRP A 127 6.31 -5.90 -0.57
N GLU A 128 6.85 -4.79 -1.09
CA GLU A 128 6.58 -4.32 -2.46
C GLU A 128 6.95 -5.37 -3.49
N ASN A 129 8.13 -6.00 -3.34
CA ASN A 129 8.53 -7.09 -4.21
C ASN A 129 7.58 -8.29 -4.13
N PHE A 130 7.15 -8.65 -2.91
CA PHE A 130 6.20 -9.75 -2.71
C PHE A 130 4.83 -9.44 -3.34
N VAL A 131 4.30 -8.23 -3.17
CA VAL A 131 3.01 -7.84 -3.74
C VAL A 131 3.07 -7.64 -5.25
N ASN A 132 4.19 -7.18 -5.80
CA ASN A 132 4.38 -7.11 -7.24
C ASN A 132 4.38 -8.50 -7.88
N ASP A 133 5.07 -9.47 -7.26
CA ASP A 133 5.04 -10.87 -7.70
C ASP A 133 3.63 -11.47 -7.58
N LEU A 134 2.94 -11.17 -6.47
CA LEU A 134 1.57 -11.59 -6.24
C LEU A 134 0.60 -11.05 -7.32
N ASN A 135 0.68 -9.76 -7.62
CA ASN A 135 -0.16 -9.10 -8.62
C ASN A 135 0.08 -9.64 -10.03
N SER A 136 1.28 -10.12 -10.34
CA SER A 136 1.58 -10.73 -11.63
C SER A 136 0.84 -12.05 -11.87
N ASN A 137 0.43 -12.73 -10.79
CA ASN A 137 -0.29 -13.99 -10.80
C ASN A 137 -1.75 -13.85 -10.32
N ALA A 138 -2.26 -12.62 -10.20
CA ALA A 138 -3.60 -12.38 -9.67
C ALA A 138 -4.68 -12.74 -10.71
N PRO A 139 -5.75 -13.44 -10.30
CA PRO A 139 -6.94 -13.62 -11.13
C PRO A 139 -7.51 -12.26 -11.56
N ALA A 140 -8.08 -12.18 -12.77
CA ALA A 140 -8.65 -10.93 -13.28
C ALA A 140 -9.74 -10.33 -12.37
N LYS A 141 -10.37 -11.17 -11.55
CA LYS A 141 -11.40 -10.81 -10.57
C LYS A 141 -10.89 -10.45 -9.17
N ALA A 142 -9.61 -10.68 -8.87
CA ALA A 142 -9.01 -10.33 -7.58
C ALA A 142 -8.66 -8.83 -7.50
N GLY A 143 -8.55 -8.17 -8.65
CA GLY A 143 -8.11 -6.79 -8.74
C GLY A 143 -6.61 -6.62 -8.46
N HIS A 144 -6.22 -5.40 -8.10
CA HIS A 144 -4.81 -5.08 -7.82
C HIS A 144 -4.59 -4.95 -6.31
N ALA A 145 -3.74 -5.79 -5.73
CA ALA A 145 -3.38 -5.71 -4.32
C ALA A 145 -2.39 -4.55 -4.08
N VAL A 146 -2.57 -3.87 -2.95
CA VAL A 146 -1.67 -2.80 -2.49
C VAL A 146 -1.25 -3.07 -1.06
N ILE A 147 -0.05 -2.61 -0.71
CA ILE A 147 0.45 -2.72 0.66
C ILE A 147 -0.05 -1.51 1.42
N TYR A 148 -0.61 -1.78 2.59
CA TYR A 148 -0.99 -0.74 3.52
C TYR A 148 -0.60 -1.17 4.94
N GLY A 149 -0.02 -0.25 5.70
CA GLY A 149 0.37 -0.54 7.07
C GLY A 149 0.88 0.68 7.80
N ASN A 150 0.46 0.83 9.05
CA ASN A 150 0.90 1.93 9.92
C ASN A 150 2.42 1.99 10.08
N ALA A 151 3.09 0.83 10.00
CA ALA A 151 4.54 0.74 10.05
C ALA A 151 5.25 1.42 8.86
N PHE A 152 4.58 1.56 7.72
CA PHE A 152 5.14 2.13 6.49
C PHE A 152 4.74 3.60 6.27
N ASN A 153 3.74 4.12 7.00
CA ASN A 153 3.28 5.50 6.87
C ASN A 153 4.41 6.53 7.06
N GLU A 154 5.35 6.26 7.96
CA GLU A 154 6.52 7.12 8.17
C GLU A 154 7.42 7.14 6.91
N VAL A 155 7.66 5.99 6.31
CA VAL A 155 8.47 5.85 5.09
C VAL A 155 7.80 6.53 3.91
N TYR A 156 6.49 6.30 3.72
CA TYR A 156 5.72 6.96 2.67
C TYR A 156 5.74 8.48 2.83
N ARG A 157 5.58 8.98 4.06
CA ARG A 157 5.65 10.42 4.35
C ARG A 157 7.03 10.99 4.03
N LYS A 158 8.11 10.32 4.44
CA LYS A 158 9.49 10.74 4.14
C LYS A 158 9.73 10.79 2.62
N ASN A 159 9.34 9.75 1.89
CA ASN A 159 9.50 9.69 0.44
C ASN A 159 8.68 10.76 -0.28
N ALA A 160 7.45 11.03 0.16
CA ALA A 160 6.61 12.09 -0.39
C ALA A 160 7.23 13.48 -0.16
N ILE A 161 7.75 13.75 1.03
CA ILE A 161 8.43 15.02 1.34
C ILE A 161 9.68 15.18 0.48
N LEU A 162 10.50 14.14 0.34
CA LEU A 162 11.72 14.18 -0.48
C LEU A 162 11.40 14.41 -1.95
N SER A 163 10.43 13.67 -2.50
CA SER A 163 10.00 13.80 -3.89
C SER A 163 9.46 15.20 -4.19
N THR A 164 8.54 15.70 -3.37
CA THR A 164 7.93 17.02 -3.57
C THR A 164 8.94 18.16 -3.41
N THR A 165 9.87 18.04 -2.45
CA THR A 165 10.96 19.01 -2.27
C THR A 165 11.90 19.01 -3.48
N LEU A 166 12.30 17.84 -3.96
CA LEU A 166 13.19 17.72 -5.12
C LEU A 166 12.54 18.26 -6.39
N SER A 167 11.27 17.93 -6.64
CA SER A 167 10.52 18.46 -7.78
C SER A 167 10.36 19.98 -7.70
N SER A 168 10.02 20.52 -6.53
CA SER A 168 9.88 21.96 -6.34
C SER A 168 11.21 22.70 -6.55
N TRP A 169 12.30 22.13 -6.01
CA TRP A 169 13.66 22.64 -6.22
C TRP A 169 14.05 22.63 -7.70
N ALA A 170 13.79 21.53 -8.41
CA ALA A 170 14.11 21.40 -9.83
C ALA A 170 13.31 22.41 -10.68
N ILE A 171 12.00 22.55 -10.42
CA ILE A 171 11.13 23.52 -11.12
C ILE A 171 11.60 24.95 -10.84
N SER A 172 11.90 25.29 -9.59
CA SER A 172 12.35 26.64 -9.21
C SER A 172 13.69 26.99 -9.87
N ASN A 173 14.66 26.08 -9.86
CA ASN A 173 15.95 26.32 -10.50
C ASN A 173 15.84 26.36 -12.04
N GLY A 174 15.00 25.51 -12.62
CA GLY A 174 14.70 25.52 -14.05
C GLY A 174 14.10 26.85 -14.51
N LEU A 175 13.14 27.38 -13.75
CA LEU A 175 12.51 28.67 -14.04
C LEU A 175 13.52 29.83 -13.88
N CYS A 176 14.33 29.79 -12.81
CA CYS A 176 15.38 30.79 -12.59
C CYS A 176 16.39 30.82 -13.75
N LEU A 177 16.89 29.66 -14.17
CA LEU A 177 17.80 29.54 -15.31
C LEU A 177 17.17 30.09 -16.60
N LEU A 178 15.91 29.76 -16.86
CA LEU A 178 15.18 30.24 -18.04
C LEU A 178 15.09 31.77 -18.08
N ILE A 179 14.79 32.39 -16.94
CA ILE A 179 14.71 33.85 -16.82
C ILE A 179 16.08 34.49 -17.06
N ILE A 180 17.14 33.99 -16.41
CA ILE A 180 18.50 34.51 -16.56
C ILE A 180 18.96 34.39 -18.02
N LEU A 181 18.68 33.27 -18.66
CA LEU A 181 19.05 33.02 -20.06
C LEU A 181 18.32 33.98 -21.02
N LEU A 182 17.03 34.24 -20.78
CA LEU A 182 16.23 35.17 -21.60
C LEU A 182 16.80 36.59 -21.55
N PHE A 183 17.15 37.08 -20.35
CA PHE A 183 17.67 38.44 -20.16
C PHE A 183 19.13 38.59 -20.62
N THR A 184 19.99 37.63 -20.27
CA THR A 184 21.42 37.75 -20.54
C THR A 184 21.75 37.39 -21.99
N ARG A 185 20.96 36.50 -22.61
CA ARG A 185 21.24 35.86 -23.91
C ARG A 185 22.64 35.24 -24.02
N ASN A 186 23.29 34.99 -22.89
CA ASN A 186 24.62 34.42 -22.80
C ASN A 186 24.55 33.18 -21.89
N VAL A 187 24.69 32.01 -22.51
CA VAL A 187 24.60 30.71 -21.84
C VAL A 187 25.72 30.53 -20.82
N PHE A 188 26.95 30.98 -21.14
CA PHE A 188 28.10 30.84 -20.25
C PHE A 188 27.91 31.62 -18.96
N LEU A 189 27.48 32.88 -19.05
CA LEU A 189 27.19 33.70 -17.87
C LEU A 189 26.04 33.11 -17.05
N SER A 190 24.99 32.62 -17.72
CA SER A 190 23.83 32.02 -17.05
C SER A 190 24.20 30.79 -16.22
N ILE A 191 25.09 29.93 -16.73
CA ILE A 191 25.57 28.73 -16.01
C ILE A 191 26.39 29.13 -14.77
N ILE A 192 27.28 30.12 -14.88
CA ILE A 192 28.08 30.60 -13.74
C ILE A 192 27.17 31.14 -12.64
N VAL A 193 26.16 31.94 -13.01
CA VAL A 193 25.20 32.48 -12.03
C VAL A 193 24.41 31.36 -11.36
N MET A 194 23.88 30.39 -12.12
CA MET A 194 23.14 29.25 -11.55
C MET A 194 24.00 28.39 -10.63
N PHE A 195 25.25 28.13 -11.02
CA PHE A 195 26.20 27.41 -10.16
C PHE A 195 26.42 28.14 -8.82
N THR A 196 26.57 29.47 -8.88
CA THR A 196 26.70 30.30 -7.68
C THR A 196 25.46 30.22 -6.80
N VAL A 197 24.25 30.32 -7.38
CA VAL A 197 22.98 30.18 -6.65
C VAL A 197 22.86 28.82 -5.97
N ILE A 198 23.20 27.72 -6.68
CA ILE A 198 23.18 26.37 -6.11
C ILE A 198 24.16 26.26 -4.93
N LEU A 199 25.37 26.80 -5.06
CA LEU A 199 26.33 26.81 -3.95
C LEU A 199 25.81 27.59 -2.74
N MET A 200 25.18 28.75 -2.95
CA MET A 200 24.55 29.49 -1.85
C MET A 200 23.48 28.65 -1.14
N VAL A 201 22.62 27.94 -1.90
CA VAL A 201 21.59 27.06 -1.34
C VAL A 201 22.22 25.89 -0.56
N ILE A 202 23.27 25.26 -1.08
CA ILE A 202 23.98 24.18 -0.37
C ILE A 202 24.60 24.69 0.93
N CYS A 203 25.24 25.87 0.91
CA CYS A 203 25.80 26.49 2.12
C CYS A 203 24.71 26.81 3.16
N LEU A 204 23.57 27.37 2.73
CA LEU A 204 22.43 27.63 3.61
C LEU A 204 21.86 26.33 4.20
N MET A 205 21.67 25.30 3.38
CA MET A 205 21.18 24.00 3.83
C MET A 205 22.16 23.35 4.82
N GLY A 206 23.46 23.39 4.55
CA GLY A 206 24.48 22.91 5.48
C GLY A 206 24.48 23.67 6.82
N PHE A 207 24.31 24.99 6.78
CA PHE A 207 24.18 25.80 8.00
C PHE A 207 22.92 25.44 8.80
N VAL A 208 21.77 25.27 8.14
CA VAL A 208 20.51 24.89 8.81
C VAL A 208 20.60 23.49 9.44
N LEU A 209 21.13 22.51 8.70
CA LEU A 209 21.19 21.13 9.18
C LEU A 209 22.26 20.92 10.26
N VAL A 210 23.47 21.42 10.03
CA VAL A 210 24.61 21.16 10.92
C VAL A 210 24.71 22.22 12.00
N GLY A 211 24.54 23.50 11.62
CA GLY A 211 24.69 24.62 12.55
C GLY A 211 23.47 24.81 13.46
N LEU A 212 22.26 24.69 12.92
CA LEU A 212 21.02 24.86 13.68
C LEU A 212 20.38 23.53 14.13
N SER A 213 20.87 22.38 13.64
CA SER A 213 20.34 21.04 13.97
C SER A 213 18.83 20.91 13.72
N ILE A 214 18.32 21.58 12.70
CA ILE A 214 16.90 21.48 12.30
C ILE A 214 16.74 20.28 11.36
N GLU A 215 15.88 19.33 11.72
CA GLU A 215 15.60 18.14 10.91
C GLU A 215 14.68 18.44 9.71
N PHE A 216 14.81 17.66 8.63
CA PHE A 216 13.94 17.77 7.45
C PHE A 216 12.61 17.03 7.66
N GLY A 217 11.51 17.78 7.72
CA GLY A 217 10.18 17.21 8.00
C GLY A 217 9.90 17.11 9.51
N PRO A 218 8.67 16.76 9.91
CA PRO A 218 8.23 16.86 11.30
C PRO A 218 8.99 15.93 12.23
#